data_AF-A0A9N7U196-F1
#
_entry.id   AF-A0A9N7U196-F1
#
_cell.length_a   1.000
_cell.length_b   1.000
_cell.length_c   1.000
_cell.angle_alpha   90.00
_cell.angle_beta   90.00
_cell.angle_gamma   90.00
#
_symmetry.space_group_name_H-M   'P 1'
#
loop_
_entity.id
_entity.type
_entity.pdbx_description
1 polymer ?
#
loop_
_entity_poly.entity_id
_entity_poly.type
_entity_poly.pdbx_seq_one_letter_code
_entity_poly.pdbx_strand_id
1 'polypeptide(L)'
;MEDFEGNKASAHYRICSVDFEFNGYNLTVSGFINKGAGDSTIYHKGMKFSTFDKDQDSWPENCASTYMGGFWFNKCHYANPNGVNR
;
A
#
# COMPACT_ATOMS: atom_id res chain seq x y z
N MET A 1 -10.02 8.90 -3.16
CA MET A 1 -10.56 8.61 -1.82
C MET A 1 -11.69 9.58 -1.57
N GLU A 2 -12.72 9.10 -0.91
CA GLU A 2 -13.91 9.86 -0.52
C GLU A 2 -14.20 9.52 0.93
N ASP A 3 -14.49 10.52 1.76
CA ASP A 3 -14.90 10.30 3.15
C ASP A 3 -16.43 10.18 3.28
N PHE A 4 -16.92 9.91 4.49
CA PHE A 4 -18.36 9.76 4.74
C PHE A 4 -19.17 11.04 4.57
N GLU A 5 -18.51 12.21 4.57
CA GLU A 5 -19.12 13.51 4.32
C GLU A 5 -19.16 13.85 2.82
N GLY A 6 -18.57 13.00 1.97
CA GLY A 6 -18.51 13.15 0.51
C GLY A 6 -17.33 13.99 0.03
N ASN A 7 -16.37 14.35 0.90
CA ASN A 7 -15.18 15.08 0.48
C ASN A 7 -14.25 14.15 -0.31
N LYS A 8 -13.72 14.66 -1.43
CA LYS A 8 -12.90 13.87 -2.35
C LYS A 8 -11.45 14.34 -2.35
N ALA A 9 -10.54 13.38 -2.33
CA ALA A 9 -9.09 13.60 -2.45
C ALA A 9 -8.45 12.54 -3.36
N SER A 10 -7.41 12.90 -4.12
CA SER A 10 -6.65 11.93 -4.92
C SER A 10 -5.14 12.04 -4.73
N ALA A 11 -4.46 10.93 -4.98
CA ALA A 11 -3.01 10.79 -5.05
C ALA A 11 -2.67 10.26 -6.43
N HIS A 12 -1.83 10.97 -7.17
CA HIS A 12 -1.47 10.60 -8.55
C HIS A 12 0.03 10.30 -8.61
N TYR A 13 0.41 9.26 -9.34
CA TYR A 13 1.80 8.88 -9.58
C TYR A 13 2.03 8.77 -11.08
N ARG A 14 3.15 9.30 -11.58
CA ARG A 14 3.52 9.17 -13.01
C ARG A 14 3.92 7.76 -13.37
N ILE A 15 4.56 7.05 -12.43
CA ILE A 15 5.01 5.69 -12.61
C ILE A 15 4.37 4.86 -11.49
N CYS A 16 3.70 3.81 -11.90
CA CYS A 16 3.19 2.75 -11.04
C CYS A 16 3.39 1.43 -11.78
N SER A 17 4.23 0.55 -11.25
CA SER A 17 4.44 -0.78 -11.79
C SER A 17 4.55 -1.81 -10.68
N VAL A 18 4.08 -3.01 -10.98
CA VAL A 18 4.13 -4.18 -10.09
C VAL A 18 4.97 -5.23 -10.79
N ASP A 19 5.96 -5.74 -10.07
CA ASP A 19 6.86 -6.76 -10.60
C ASP A 19 6.18 -8.14 -10.69
N PHE A 20 6.89 -9.12 -11.24
CA PHE A 20 6.43 -10.50 -11.34
C PHE A 20 6.35 -11.18 -9.95
N GLU A 21 5.64 -12.32 -9.92
CA GLU A 21 5.46 -13.12 -8.72
C GLU A 21 6.78 -13.57 -8.09
N PHE A 22 7.78 -13.95 -8.90
CA PHE A 22 9.09 -14.40 -8.39
C PHE A 22 9.84 -13.28 -7.64
N ASN A 23 9.53 -12.02 -7.93
CA ASN A 23 10.03 -10.84 -7.22
C ASN A 23 9.11 -10.42 -6.06
N GLY A 24 8.06 -11.19 -5.78
CA GLY A 24 7.08 -10.92 -4.73
C GLY A 24 6.13 -9.77 -5.07
N TYR A 25 5.86 -9.55 -6.37
CA TYR A 25 5.02 -8.45 -6.85
C TYR A 25 5.50 -7.08 -6.36
N ASN A 26 6.81 -6.83 -6.39
CA ASN A 26 7.40 -5.60 -5.84
C ASN A 26 6.74 -4.32 -6.40
N LEU A 27 6.42 -3.35 -5.52
CA LEU A 27 5.80 -2.09 -5.94
C LEU A 27 6.85 -1.04 -6.31
N THR A 28 6.79 -0.53 -7.54
CA THR A 28 7.50 0.69 -7.92
C THR A 28 6.51 1.82 -8.15
N VAL A 29 6.61 2.87 -7.32
CA VAL A 29 5.88 4.13 -7.49
C VAL A 29 6.85 5.31 -7.52
N SER A 30 6.60 6.28 -8.40
CA SER A 30 7.35 7.55 -8.42
C SER A 30 6.62 8.66 -9.18
N GLY A 31 7.12 9.88 -9.06
CA GLY A 31 6.53 11.06 -9.68
C GLY A 31 5.18 11.41 -9.08
N PHE A 32 5.11 11.49 -7.74
CA PHE A 32 3.91 11.89 -7.02
C PHE A 32 3.45 13.29 -7.44
N ILE A 33 2.14 13.44 -7.64
CA ILE A 33 1.46 14.69 -7.94
C ILE A 33 0.38 14.87 -6.89
N ASN A 34 0.52 15.92 -6.07
CA ASN A 34 -0.43 16.21 -5.00
C ASN A 34 -1.78 16.66 -5.57
N LYS A 35 -2.84 15.93 -5.21
CA LYS A 35 -4.25 16.23 -5.51
C LYS A 35 -5.13 16.09 -4.26
N GLY A 36 -4.58 16.40 -3.09
CA GLY A 36 -5.30 16.52 -1.81
C GLY A 36 -5.13 15.34 -0.86
N ALA A 37 -4.78 14.14 -1.34
CA ALA A 37 -4.67 12.95 -0.49
C ALA A 37 -3.33 12.80 0.26
N GLY A 38 -2.30 13.58 -0.09
CA GLY A 38 -0.93 13.36 0.37
C GLY A 38 -0.26 12.13 -0.26
N ASP A 39 1.01 11.89 0.10
CA ASP A 39 1.84 10.80 -0.46
C ASP A 39 2.07 9.69 0.57
N SER A 40 1.02 8.91 0.85
CA SER A 40 1.16 7.77 1.78
C SER A 40 1.75 6.53 1.11
N THR A 41 1.59 6.39 -0.21
CA THR A 41 2.06 5.21 -0.97
C THR A 41 3.58 5.16 -1.11
N ILE A 42 4.29 6.29 -1.01
CA ILE A 42 5.76 6.31 -1.11
C ILE A 42 6.44 5.45 -0.05
N TYR A 43 5.83 5.30 1.14
CA TYR A 43 6.33 4.44 2.21
C TYR A 43 6.33 2.95 1.84
N HIS A 44 5.51 2.58 0.85
CA HIS A 44 5.34 1.22 0.34
C HIS A 44 6.20 0.95 -0.90
N LYS A 45 6.92 1.96 -1.41
CA LYS A 45 7.82 1.80 -2.57
C LYS A 45 8.91 0.78 -2.26
N GLY A 46 9.11 -0.15 -3.19
CA GLY A 46 10.12 -1.20 -3.11
C GLY A 46 9.73 -2.35 -2.18
N MET A 47 8.54 -2.32 -1.56
CA MET A 47 8.06 -3.42 -0.74
C MET A 47 7.47 -4.51 -1.62
N LYS A 48 7.51 -5.74 -1.11
CA LYS A 48 6.83 -6.88 -1.72
C LYS A 48 5.40 -6.97 -1.20
N PHE A 49 4.54 -7.65 -1.93
CA PHE A 49 3.15 -7.83 -1.53
C PHE A 49 3.07 -8.92 -0.45
N SER A 50 2.42 -8.62 0.68
CA SER A 50 2.20 -9.56 1.78
C SER A 50 0.71 -9.85 1.96
N THR A 51 0.42 -11.07 2.38
CA THR A 51 -0.92 -11.62 2.64
C THR A 51 -0.89 -12.44 3.94
N PHE A 52 -2.05 -12.85 4.45
CA PHE A 52 -2.13 -13.59 5.72
C PHE A 52 -1.37 -14.94 5.66
N ASP A 53 -1.28 -15.55 4.49
CA ASP A 53 -0.60 -16.82 4.22
C ASP A 53 0.80 -16.67 3.61
N LYS A 54 1.21 -15.44 3.27
CA LYS A 54 2.53 -15.15 2.73
C LYS A 54 3.08 -13.83 3.28
N ASP A 55 3.86 -13.92 4.33
CA ASP A 55 4.54 -12.78 4.95
C ASP A 55 5.83 -12.44 4.19
N GLN A 56 5.85 -11.25 3.59
CA GLN A 56 6.98 -10.70 2.86
C GLN A 56 7.26 -9.25 3.28
N ASP A 57 6.73 -8.82 4.44
CA ASP A 57 6.95 -7.48 4.96
C ASP A 57 8.24 -7.43 5.79
N SER A 58 8.53 -6.29 6.43
CA SER A 58 9.78 -6.12 7.18
C SER A 58 9.57 -6.16 8.70
N TRP A 59 8.34 -6.32 9.18
CA TRP A 59 8.02 -6.40 10.61
C TRP A 59 8.21 -7.84 11.14
N PRO A 60 8.54 -8.06 12.43
CA PRO A 60 8.70 -9.41 12.98
C PRO A 60 7.44 -10.30 13.02
N GLU A 61 6.27 -9.71 12.79
CA GLU A 61 4.93 -10.30 12.80
C GLU A 61 4.27 -9.94 11.47
N ASN A 62 3.32 -10.77 11.04
CA ASN A 62 2.67 -10.59 9.75
C ASN A 62 1.71 -9.39 9.77
N CYS A 63 2.08 -8.29 9.10
CA CYS A 63 1.26 -7.09 9.00
C CYS A 63 -0.09 -7.36 8.31
N ALA A 64 -0.12 -8.24 7.31
CA ALA A 64 -1.34 -8.58 6.60
C ALA A 64 -2.36 -9.31 7.48
N SER A 65 -1.88 -10.15 8.41
CA SER A 65 -2.71 -10.80 9.43
C SER A 65 -3.19 -9.81 10.49
N THR A 66 -2.29 -8.96 11.01
CA THR A 66 -2.60 -8.01 12.10
C THR A 66 -3.54 -6.89 11.65
N TYR A 67 -3.35 -6.36 10.44
CA TYR A 67 -4.13 -5.24 9.89
C TYR A 67 -5.21 -5.68 8.88
N MET A 68 -5.44 -6.99 8.78
CA MET A 68 -6.56 -7.61 8.06
C MET A 68 -6.69 -7.09 6.62
N GLY A 69 -5.65 -7.29 5.81
CA GLY A 69 -5.63 -6.89 4.41
C GLY A 69 -4.38 -7.37 3.68
N GLY A 70 -4.42 -7.44 2.36
CA GLY A 70 -3.23 -7.73 1.53
C GLY A 70 -2.65 -6.44 0.95
N PHE A 71 -1.38 -6.14 1.20
CA PHE A 71 -0.75 -4.91 0.72
C PHE A 71 0.77 -5.00 0.66
N TRP A 72 1.39 -3.99 0.05
CA TRP A 72 2.85 -3.81 0.03
C TRP A 72 3.37 -3.29 1.38
N PHE A 73 3.17 -4.07 2.44
CA PHE A 73 3.52 -3.67 3.80
C PHE A 73 5.04 -3.48 3.98
N ASN A 74 5.40 -2.48 4.78
CA ASN A 74 6.76 -2.26 5.27
C ASN A 74 6.78 -2.60 6.77
N LYS A 75 6.58 -1.60 7.65
CA LYS A 75 6.54 -1.77 9.12
C LYS A 75 5.47 -0.89 9.80
N CYS A 76 4.17 -1.07 9.61
CA CYS A 76 3.49 -1.92 8.64
C CYS A 76 2.97 -1.10 7.45
N HIS A 77 2.20 -0.04 7.70
CA HIS A 77 1.63 0.78 6.63
C HIS A 77 1.38 2.24 7.01
N TYR A 78 1.39 3.12 5.99
CA TYR A 78 0.77 4.45 6.06
C TYR A 78 -0.54 4.51 5.26
N ALA A 79 -0.78 3.55 4.36
CA ALA A 79 -2.05 3.35 3.69
C ALA A 79 -2.41 1.86 3.68
N ASN A 80 -3.71 1.55 3.85
CA ASN A 80 -4.22 0.19 3.70
C ASN A 80 -5.61 0.21 3.02
N PRO A 81 -5.68 0.54 1.71
CA PRO A 81 -6.95 0.58 0.99
C PRO A 81 -7.59 -0.81 0.83
N ASN A 82 -6.85 -1.89 1.12
CA ASN A 82 -7.31 -3.27 1.09
C ASN A 82 -7.66 -3.80 2.51
N GLY A 83 -7.75 -2.92 3.49
CA GLY A 83 -8.16 -3.27 4.86
C GLY A 83 -9.67 -3.44 5.00
N VAL A 84 -10.09 -3.69 6.25
CA VAL A 84 -11.51 -3.85 6.60
C VAL A 84 -12.30 -2.57 6.28
N ASN A 85 -13.37 -2.72 5.50
CA ASN A 85 -14.35 -1.66 5.28
C ASN A 85 -15.21 -1.49 6.55
N ARG A 86 -15.37 -0.25 7.01
CA ARG A 86 -16.06 0.11 8.26
C ARG A 86 -17.18 1.09 8.00
#